data_AF-A0A069IRV2-F1
#
_entry.id   AF-A0A069IRV2-F1
#
_cell.length_a   1.000
_cell.length_b   1.000
_cell.length_c   1.000
_cell.angle_alpha   90.00
_cell.angle_beta   90.00
_cell.angle_gamma   90.00
#
_symmetry.space_group_name_H-M   'P 1'
#
loop_
_entity.id
_entity.type
_entity.pdbx_description
1 polymer ?
#
loop_
_entity_poly.entity_id
_entity_poly.type
_entity_poly.pdbx_seq_one_letter_code
_entity_poly.pdbx_strand_id
1 'polypeptide(L)'
;MLQAGLLIISLVALAAPVVWGGRADRWAAVLLLADMVLSPLAQHLMLGDVRWGVALVDLACAIGLIGLALRADRWWLLFAAGLQVAVVLTHFAALGPAFIYNWTAVTVRLATWIALLIVLLAGAYEAHLVRRYRLLPGAPA
;
A
#
# COMPACT_ATOMS: atom_id res chain seq x y z
N MET A 1 -12.05 -13.83 13.45
CA MET A 1 -12.73 -12.52 13.60
C MET A 1 -11.82 -11.35 13.21
N LEU A 2 -10.59 -11.27 13.74
CA LEU A 2 -9.62 -10.19 13.40
C LEU A 2 -9.32 -10.07 11.89
N GLN A 3 -9.07 -11.19 11.21
CA GLN A 3 -8.71 -11.19 9.78
C GLN A 3 -9.83 -10.68 8.87
N ALA A 4 -11.08 -11.04 9.14
CA ALA A 4 -12.23 -10.54 8.39
C ALA A 4 -12.41 -9.03 8.59
N GLY A 5 -12.19 -8.53 9.81
CA GLY A 5 -12.20 -7.09 10.09
C GLY A 5 -11.13 -6.33 9.30
N LEU A 6 -9.89 -6.84 9.28
CA LEU A 6 -8.80 -6.27 8.49
C LEU A 6 -9.10 -6.25 6.99
N LEU A 7 -9.71 -7.31 6.45
CA LEU A 7 -10.11 -7.35 5.04
C LEU A 7 -11.15 -6.28 4.72
N ILE A 8 -12.19 -6.15 5.55
CA ILE A 8 -13.24 -5.14 5.34
C ILE A 8 -12.63 -3.73 5.39
N ILE A 9 -11.79 -3.45 6.39
CA ILE A 9 -11.10 -2.15 6.52
C ILE A 9 -10.23 -1.88 5.29
N SER A 10 -9.51 -2.90 4.81
CA SER A 10 -8.66 -2.78 3.61
C SER A 10 -9.49 -2.43 2.38
N LEU A 11 -10.62 -3.11 2.16
CA LEU A 11 -11.50 -2.83 1.03
C LEU A 11 -12.11 -1.44 1.10
N VAL A 12 -12.54 -0.99 2.28
CA VAL A 12 -13.06 0.37 2.49
C VAL A 12 -11.98 1.42 2.20
N ALA A 13 -10.77 1.23 2.72
CA ALA A 13 -9.65 2.12 2.48
C ALA A 13 -9.26 2.17 0.99
N LEU A 14 -9.26 1.04 0.29
CA LEU A 14 -8.98 0.96 -1.15
C LEU A 14 -10.08 1.58 -2.01
N ALA A 15 -11.33 1.59 -1.55
CA ALA A 15 -12.43 2.22 -2.25
C ALA A 15 -12.40 3.76 -2.15
N ALA A 16 -11.92 4.32 -1.03
CA ALA A 16 -11.93 5.77 -0.79
C ALA A 16 -11.19 6.61 -1.88
N PRO A 17 -9.96 6.25 -2.32
CA PRO A 17 -9.28 6.90 -3.44
C PRO A 17 -10.03 6.81 -4.76
N VAL A 18 -10.82 5.76 -4.97
CA VAL A 18 -11.60 5.57 -6.21
C VAL A 18 -12.74 6.59 -6.27
N VAL A 19 -13.42 6.79 -5.13
CA VAL A 19 -14.56 7.69 -4.99
C VAL A 19 -14.13 9.15 -4.92
N TRP A 20 -13.11 9.48 -4.12
CA TRP A 20 -12.74 10.88 -3.84
C TRP A 20 -11.46 11.34 -4.55
N GLY A 21 -10.57 10.42 -4.88
CA GLY A 21 -9.26 10.71 -5.42
C GLY A 21 -9.21 11.10 -6.89
N GLY A 22 -8.01 11.45 -7.35
CA GLY A 22 -7.67 11.69 -8.75
C GLY A 22 -7.24 10.43 -9.51
N ARG A 23 -6.71 10.61 -10.72
CA ARG A 23 -6.22 9.49 -11.55
C ARG A 23 -5.07 8.73 -10.88
N ALA A 24 -4.10 9.44 -10.29
CA ALA A 24 -2.97 8.81 -9.61
C ALA A 24 -3.44 7.98 -8.41
N ASP A 25 -4.37 8.51 -7.62
CA ASP A 25 -4.93 7.86 -6.42
C ASP A 25 -5.64 6.55 -6.77
N ARG A 26 -6.38 6.54 -7.88
CA ARG A 26 -7.03 5.33 -8.42
C ARG A 26 -6.02 4.28 -8.84
N TRP A 27 -4.95 4.67 -9.52
CA TRP A 27 -3.89 3.72 -9.91
C TRP A 27 -3.15 3.15 -8.71
N ALA A 28 -2.89 3.96 -7.68
CA ALA A 28 -2.30 3.48 -6.43
C ALA A 28 -3.23 2.47 -5.72
N ALA A 29 -4.54 2.74 -5.68
CA ALA A 29 -5.51 1.79 -5.14
C ALA A 29 -5.54 0.47 -5.94
N VAL A 30 -5.44 0.53 -7.28
CA VAL A 30 -5.34 -0.66 -8.13
C VAL A 30 -4.06 -1.45 -7.84
N LEU A 31 -2.91 -0.78 -7.68
CA LEU A 31 -1.65 -1.45 -7.35
C LEU A 31 -1.72 -2.17 -6.00
N LEU A 32 -2.24 -1.49 -4.96
CA LEU A 32 -2.38 -2.07 -3.63
C LEU A 32 -3.42 -3.19 -3.58
N LEU A 33 -4.51 -3.07 -4.35
CA LEU A 33 -5.48 -4.16 -4.49
C LEU A 33 -4.89 -5.36 -5.21
N ALA A 34 -4.14 -5.12 -6.30
CA ALA A 34 -3.44 -6.18 -7.02
C ALA A 34 -2.43 -6.88 -6.11
N ASP A 35 -1.67 -6.13 -5.32
CA ASP A 35 -0.76 -6.68 -4.31
C ASP A 35 -1.49 -7.58 -3.30
N MET A 36 -2.61 -7.11 -2.74
CA MET A 36 -3.43 -7.88 -1.78
C MET A 36 -3.96 -9.20 -2.38
N VAL A 37 -4.29 -9.21 -3.67
CA VAL A 37 -4.86 -10.39 -4.36
C VAL A 37 -3.79 -11.33 -4.89
N LEU A 38 -2.71 -10.79 -5.48
CA LEU A 38 -1.64 -11.58 -6.09
C LEU A 38 -0.71 -12.19 -5.05
N SER A 39 -0.50 -11.52 -3.91
CA SER A 39 0.39 -12.03 -2.85
C SER A 39 -0.01 -13.42 -2.35
N PRO A 40 -1.28 -13.71 -1.98
CA PRO A 40 -1.74 -15.07 -1.66
C PRO A 40 -1.51 -16.09 -2.77
N LEU A 41 -1.72 -15.69 -4.03
CA LEU A 41 -1.58 -16.57 -5.19
C LEU A 41 -0.11 -16.92 -5.46
N ALA A 42 0.81 -15.99 -5.21
CA ALA A 42 2.24 -16.16 -5.42
C ALA A 42 2.95 -16.87 -4.25
N GLN A 43 2.23 -17.23 -3.17
CA GLN A 43 2.80 -17.83 -1.96
C GLN A 43 3.52 -19.17 -2.18
N HIS A 44 3.14 -19.91 -3.20
CA HIS A 44 3.70 -21.23 -3.52
C HIS A 44 5.07 -21.18 -4.20
N LEU A 45 5.45 -20.01 -4.73
CA LEU A 45 6.74 -19.80 -5.40
C LEU A 45 7.82 -19.51 -4.35
N MET A 46 8.40 -20.57 -3.80
CA MET A 46 9.43 -20.50 -2.76
C MET A 46 10.75 -21.12 -3.24
N LEU A 47 11.88 -20.56 -2.78
CA LEU A 47 13.21 -21.16 -2.90
C LEU A 47 13.90 -21.03 -1.54
N GLY A 48 14.10 -22.17 -0.86
CA GLY A 48 14.45 -22.19 0.56
C GLY A 48 13.31 -21.62 1.41
N ASP A 49 13.64 -20.83 2.42
CA ASP A 49 12.66 -20.17 3.31
C ASP A 49 12.10 -18.86 2.72
N VAL A 50 12.59 -18.44 1.54
CA VAL A 50 12.21 -17.17 0.92
C VAL A 50 11.06 -17.37 -0.07
N ARG A 51 9.99 -16.58 0.12
CA ARG A 51 8.78 -16.57 -0.72
C ARG A 51 8.97 -15.60 -1.89
N TRP A 52 9.83 -15.95 -2.85
CA TRP A 52 10.20 -15.09 -3.98
C TRP A 52 9.02 -14.59 -4.80
N GLY A 53 7.97 -15.40 -4.97
CA GLY A 53 6.76 -14.95 -5.66
C GLY A 53 6.13 -13.72 -5.01
N VAL A 54 6.02 -13.72 -3.68
CA VAL A 54 5.48 -12.59 -2.91
C VAL A 54 6.43 -11.40 -2.97
N ALA A 55 7.74 -11.64 -2.86
CA ALA A 55 8.75 -10.58 -2.96
C ALA A 55 8.71 -9.84 -4.31
N LEU A 56 8.47 -10.56 -5.40
CA LEU A 56 8.32 -9.96 -6.73
C LEU A 56 7.02 -9.16 -6.87
N VAL A 57 5.91 -9.63 -6.28
CA VAL A 57 4.64 -8.89 -6.25
C VAL A 57 4.82 -7.58 -5.49
N ASP A 58 5.40 -7.64 -4.27
CA ASP A 58 5.67 -6.46 -3.45
C ASP A 58 6.62 -5.48 -4.16
N LEU A 59 7.64 -5.99 -4.87
CA LEU A 59 8.59 -5.18 -5.65
C LEU A 59 7.90 -4.48 -6.83
N ALA A 60 7.05 -5.19 -7.56
CA ALA A 60 6.28 -4.61 -8.65
C ALA A 60 5.34 -3.50 -8.14
N CYS A 61 4.69 -3.73 -7.00
CA CYS A 61 3.87 -2.72 -6.33
C CYS A 61 4.70 -1.50 -5.91
N ALA A 62 5.88 -1.72 -5.31
CA ALA A 62 6.79 -0.64 -4.91
C ALA A 62 7.21 0.22 -6.11
N ILE A 63 7.62 -0.41 -7.21
CA ILE A 63 8.01 0.30 -8.45
C ILE A 63 6.83 1.10 -9.00
N GLY A 64 5.62 0.52 -9.00
CA GLY A 64 4.41 1.22 -9.43
C GLY A 64 4.11 2.45 -8.58
N LEU A 65 4.18 2.32 -7.25
CA LEU A 65 3.95 3.43 -6.32
C LEU A 65 5.03 4.51 -6.44
N ILE A 66 6.30 4.15 -6.57
CA ILE A 66 7.40 5.09 -6.84
C ILE A 66 7.13 5.83 -8.16
N GLY A 67 6.75 5.11 -9.20
CA GLY A 67 6.42 5.69 -10.50
C GLY A 67 5.25 6.70 -10.43
N LEU A 68 4.27 6.46 -9.57
CA LEU A 68 3.18 7.40 -9.30
C LEU A 68 3.64 8.59 -8.46
N ALA A 69 4.42 8.35 -7.39
CA ALA A 69 4.94 9.39 -6.51
C ALA A 69 5.83 10.40 -7.26
N LEU A 70 6.60 9.94 -8.26
CA LEU A 70 7.42 10.82 -9.10
C LEU A 70 6.63 11.64 -10.12
N ARG A 71 5.38 11.27 -10.42
CA ARG A 71 4.54 11.90 -11.45
C ARG A 71 3.39 12.73 -10.89
N ALA A 72 2.98 12.45 -9.66
CA ALA A 72 1.86 13.10 -9.01
C ALA A 72 2.34 13.87 -7.79
N ASP A 73 1.94 15.14 -7.70
CA ASP A 73 2.25 16.01 -6.56
C ASP A 73 1.34 15.68 -5.36
N ARG A 74 1.54 14.49 -4.78
CA ARG A 74 0.79 14.02 -3.60
C ARG A 74 1.73 13.38 -2.60
N TRP A 75 1.88 14.03 -1.45
CA TRP A 75 2.76 13.59 -0.36
C TRP A 75 2.50 12.15 0.09
N TRP A 76 1.24 11.71 0.09
CA TRP A 76 0.86 10.39 0.58
C TRP A 76 1.38 9.25 -0.32
N LEU A 77 1.55 9.50 -1.63
CA LEU A 77 2.12 8.52 -2.57
C LEU A 77 3.60 8.27 -2.27
N LEU A 78 4.34 9.32 -1.87
CA LEU A 78 5.74 9.20 -1.48
C LEU A 78 5.86 8.35 -0.20
N PHE A 79 4.99 8.58 0.79
CA PHE A 79 4.90 7.73 1.98
C PHE A 79 4.56 6.28 1.64
N ALA A 80 3.56 6.06 0.79
CA ALA A 80 3.16 4.72 0.37
C ALA A 80 4.29 3.97 -0.34
N ALA A 81 5.02 4.65 -1.24
CA ALA A 81 6.20 4.10 -1.88
C ALA A 81 7.28 3.70 -0.87
N GLY A 82 7.59 4.56 0.11
CA GLY A 82 8.56 4.25 1.16
C GLY A 82 8.16 3.05 2.03
N LEU A 83 6.88 2.95 2.41
CA LEU A 83 6.35 1.80 3.15
C LEU A 83 6.45 0.51 2.33
N GLN A 84 6.13 0.55 1.04
CA GLN A 84 6.23 -0.62 0.17
C GLN A 84 7.68 -1.05 -0.05
N VAL A 85 8.63 -0.12 -0.13
CA VAL A 85 10.07 -0.45 -0.13
C VAL A 85 10.46 -1.15 1.17
N ALA A 86 9.99 -0.68 2.33
CA ALA A 86 10.24 -1.36 3.60
C ALA A 86 9.68 -2.79 3.60
N VAL A 87 8.50 -3.03 3.02
CA VAL A 87 7.92 -4.37 2.82
C VAL A 87 8.83 -5.24 1.97
N VAL A 88 9.31 -4.75 0.84
CA VAL A 88 10.26 -5.48 -0.04
C VAL A 88 11.51 -5.88 0.73
N LEU A 89 12.07 -4.97 1.54
CA LEU A 89 13.25 -5.23 2.35
C LEU A 89 13.04 -6.35 3.39
N THR A 90 11.81 -6.57 3.87
CA THR A 90 11.53 -7.67 4.81
C THR A 90 11.73 -9.06 4.21
N HIS A 91 11.68 -9.21 2.89
CA HIS A 91 11.94 -10.51 2.24
C HIS A 91 13.42 -10.90 2.30
N PHE A 92 14.32 -9.92 2.37
CA PHE A 92 15.75 -10.19 2.56
C PHE A 92 16.08 -10.58 4.00
N ALA A 93 15.22 -10.26 4.97
CA ALA A 93 15.40 -10.72 6.35
C ALA A 93 15.35 -12.26 6.47
N ALA A 94 14.68 -12.94 5.54
CA ALA A 94 14.64 -14.40 5.45
C ALA A 94 15.97 -15.03 4.98
N LEU A 95 16.95 -14.22 4.52
CA LEU A 95 18.32 -14.69 4.26
C LEU A 95 19.17 -14.77 5.55
N GLY A 96 18.69 -14.17 6.65
CA GLY A 96 19.34 -14.24 7.95
C GLY A 96 18.85 -15.40 8.82
N PRO A 97 19.35 -15.55 10.05
CA PRO A 97 18.90 -16.55 11.02
C PRO A 97 17.37 -16.57 11.23
N ALA A 98 16.70 -17.57 10.67
CA ALA A 98 15.24 -17.63 10.56
C ALA A 98 14.48 -17.43 11.89
N PHE A 99 15.01 -17.92 13.02
CA PHE A 99 14.37 -17.83 14.32
C PHE A 99 14.20 -16.38 14.83
N ILE A 100 15.15 -15.50 14.53
CA ILE A 100 15.17 -14.13 15.06
C ILE A 100 14.29 -13.20 14.20
N TYR A 101 14.31 -13.39 12.89
CA TYR A 101 13.75 -12.40 11.96
C TYR A 101 12.31 -12.68 11.52
N ASN A 102 11.77 -13.89 11.75
CA ASN A 102 10.45 -14.24 11.21
C ASN A 102 9.32 -13.39 11.84
N TRP A 103 9.30 -13.26 13.17
CA TRP A 103 8.32 -12.42 13.87
C TRP A 103 8.48 -10.93 13.55
N THR A 104 9.71 -10.45 13.43
CA THR A 104 10.00 -9.08 12.99
C THR A 104 9.43 -8.83 11.59
N ALA A 105 9.67 -9.74 10.64
CA ALA A 105 9.19 -9.59 9.27
C ALA A 105 7.65 -9.66 9.16
N VAL A 106 6.99 -10.51 9.96
CA VAL A 106 5.52 -10.55 10.04
C VAL A 106 4.98 -9.25 10.64
N THR A 107 5.57 -8.77 11.75
CA THR A 107 5.11 -7.57 12.44
C THR A 107 5.31 -6.32 11.59
N VAL A 108 6.47 -6.18 10.93
CA VAL A 108 6.75 -5.07 10.02
C VAL A 108 5.76 -5.07 8.86
N ARG A 109 5.46 -6.23 8.26
CA ARG A 109 4.47 -6.32 7.17
C ARG A 109 3.06 -5.94 7.62
N LEU A 110 2.63 -6.38 8.81
CA LEU A 110 1.34 -5.99 9.35
C LEU A 110 1.28 -4.48 9.66
N ALA A 111 2.32 -3.95 10.30
CA ALA A 111 2.40 -2.53 10.66
C ALA A 111 2.45 -1.63 9.43
N THR A 112 3.24 -2.00 8.41
CA THR A 112 3.32 -1.27 7.14
C THR A 112 2.00 -1.32 6.38
N TRP A 113 1.30 -2.47 6.36
CA TRP A 113 -0.04 -2.55 5.76
C TRP A 113 -1.02 -1.60 6.45
N ILE A 114 -1.08 -1.61 7.79
CA ILE A 114 -1.95 -0.69 8.54
C ILE A 114 -1.58 0.77 8.27
N ALA A 115 -0.28 1.10 8.27
CA ALA A 115 0.19 2.44 7.96
C ALA A 115 -0.19 2.86 6.53
N LEU A 116 -0.09 1.96 5.54
CA LEU A 116 -0.53 2.19 4.18
C LEU A 116 -2.03 2.52 4.12
N LEU A 117 -2.88 1.77 4.83
CA LEU A 117 -4.32 2.05 4.88
C LEU A 117 -4.62 3.43 5.48
N ILE A 118 -3.91 3.81 6.54
CA ILE A 118 -4.07 5.12 7.19
C ILE A 118 -3.66 6.24 6.22
N VAL A 119 -2.49 6.12 5.58
CA VAL A 119 -1.98 7.11 4.62
C VAL A 119 -2.90 7.22 3.40
N LEU A 120 -3.41 6.09 2.91
CA LEU A 120 -4.36 6.05 1.79
C LEU A 120 -5.66 6.78 2.12
N LEU A 121 -6.22 6.52 3.31
CA LEU A 121 -7.41 7.21 3.80
C LEU A 121 -7.17 8.71 3.99
N ALA A 122 -6.02 9.09 4.54
CA ALA A 122 -5.63 10.50 4.70
C ALA A 122 -5.56 11.21 3.34
N GLY A 123 -4.90 10.60 2.35
CA GLY A 123 -4.80 11.13 1.00
C GLY A 123 -6.16 11.25 0.29
N ALA A 124 -7.04 10.25 0.46
CA ALA A 124 -8.39 10.28 -0.09
C ALA A 124 -9.27 11.35 0.58
N TYR A 125 -9.13 11.52 1.90
CA TYR A 125 -9.84 12.55 2.65
C TYR A 125 -9.39 13.96 2.27
N GLU A 126 -8.10 14.19 2.09
CA GLU A 126 -7.56 15.44 1.56
C GLU A 126 -8.16 15.76 0.18
N ALA A 127 -8.21 14.77 -0.73
CA ALA A 127 -8.82 14.95 -2.03
C ALA A 127 -10.31 15.35 -1.94
N HIS A 128 -11.04 14.76 -0.98
CA HIS A 128 -12.43 15.13 -0.70
C HIS A 128 -12.56 16.58 -0.21
N LEU A 129 -11.70 17.01 0.72
CA LEU A 129 -11.71 18.38 1.24
C LEU A 129 -11.38 19.41 0.17
N VAL A 130 -10.38 19.16 -0.68
CA VAL A 130 -10.02 20.05 -1.79
C VAL A 130 -11.18 20.20 -2.78
N ARG A 131 -11.87 19.11 -3.12
CA ARG A 131 -13.08 19.17 -3.95
C ARG A 131 -14.17 20.01 -3.30
N ARG A 132 -14.41 19.82 -2.00
CA ARG A 132 -15.44 20.57 -1.26
C ARG A 132 -15.11 22.06 -1.17
N TYR A 133 -13.84 22.42 -0.95
CA TYR A 133 -13.40 23.81 -0.89
C TYR A 133 -13.63 24.55 -2.22
N ARG A 134 -13.39 23.89 -3.36
CA ARG A 134 -13.66 24.46 -4.70
C ARG A 134 -15.14 24.74 -4.99
N LEU A 135 -16.05 24.12 -4.25
CA LEU A 135 -17.50 24.33 -4.40
C LEU A 135 -18.02 25.49 -3.54
N LEU A 136 -17.19 26.05 -2.65
CA LEU A 136 -17.61 27.16 -1.78
C LEU A 136 -17.63 28.49 -2.56
N PRO A 137 -18.66 29.34 -2.37
CA PRO A 137 -18.69 30.67 -2.96
C PRO A 137 -17.50 31.50 -2.49
N GLY A 138 -16.67 31.99 -3.42
CA GLY A 138 -15.50 32.83 -3.13
C GLY A 138 -14.15 32.12 -3.13
N ALA A 139 -14.09 30.83 -3.48
CA ALA A 139 -12.81 30.16 -3.72
C ALA A 139 -12.08 30.80 -4.92
N PRO A 140 -10.76 31.07 -4.82
CA PRO A 140 -9.99 31.55 -5.97
C PRO A 140 -10.05 30.52 -7.10
N ALA A 141 -10.27 31.01 -8.33
CA ALA A 141 -10.38 30.20 -9.55
C ALA A 141 -9.08 29.46 -9.87
#